data_AF-A0A2A5XG53-F1
#
_entry.id   AF-A0A2A5XG53-F1
#
_cell.length_a   1.000
_cell.length_b   1.000
_cell.length_c   1.000
_cell.angle_alpha   90.00
_cell.angle_beta   90.00
_cell.angle_gamma   90.00
#
_symmetry.space_group_name_H-M   'P 1'
#
loop_
_entity.id
_entity.type
_entity.pdbx_description
1 polymer ?
#
loop_
_entity_poly.entity_id
_entity_poly.type
_entity_poly.pdbx_seq_one_letter_code
_entity_poly.pdbx_strand_id
1 'polypeptide(L)'
;MKLFRKKDLLVYLGGLVFALISVSIFYWILKPQKTLPVFQPATVNLKLVDSSIQYVSKYHNISAFSLINQNGDTITEKFYNGKIYVADFFFTTCQDICPIMTRNMHVLQEKLKDDDEVLLLSHTVMPEVDNVETLKKYSMDYNVDDNKWNLVTGDKEQIYNLARKSYLAAEDAEFKKYDLIHTENFVLIDRESQIRGFYDGTKIDEINLLLDDLKILKNSYK
;
A
#
# COMPACT_ATOMS: atom_id res chain seq x y z
N MET A 1 65.95 8.22 27.10
CA MET A 1 64.99 8.11 25.99
C MET A 1 64.74 6.63 25.73
N LYS A 2 63.72 6.01 26.35
CA LYS A 2 63.46 4.56 26.23
C LYS A 2 62.85 4.31 24.84
N LEU A 3 63.59 3.62 23.98
CA LEU A 3 63.11 3.21 22.65
C LEU A 3 61.91 2.25 22.80
N PHE A 4 60.80 2.61 22.18
CA PHE A 4 59.61 1.77 21.98
C PHE A 4 60.04 0.40 21.40
N ARG A 5 59.74 -0.72 22.07
CA ARG A 5 60.02 -2.05 21.50
C ARG A 5 58.98 -2.33 20.41
N LYS A 6 59.41 -2.92 19.28
CA LYS A 6 58.52 -3.35 18.18
C LYS A 6 57.31 -4.18 18.63
N LYS A 7 57.42 -4.91 19.74
CA LYS A 7 56.32 -5.68 20.34
C LYS A 7 55.22 -4.78 20.91
N ASP A 8 55.59 -3.65 21.53
CA ASP A 8 54.63 -2.69 22.06
C ASP A 8 53.86 -2.03 20.90
N LEU A 9 54.56 -1.69 19.81
CA LEU A 9 53.95 -1.15 18.59
C LEU A 9 52.90 -2.11 17.97
N LEU A 10 53.18 -3.42 17.94
CA LEU A 10 52.25 -4.44 17.46
C LEU A 10 51.00 -4.57 18.34
N VAL A 11 51.15 -4.47 19.66
CA VAL A 11 50.03 -4.51 20.62
C VAL A 11 49.14 -3.26 20.45
N TYR A 12 49.73 -2.08 20.31
CA TYR A 12 48.96 -0.85 20.05
C TYR A 12 48.25 -0.89 18.70
N LEU A 13 48.90 -1.40 17.64
CA LEU A 13 48.28 -1.53 16.32
C LEU A 13 47.11 -2.52 16.35
N GLY A 14 47.28 -3.67 17.03
CA GLY A 14 46.20 -4.66 17.22
C GLY A 14 45.02 -4.10 18.00
N GLY A 15 45.27 -3.34 19.07
CA GLY A 15 44.22 -2.66 19.84
C GLY A 15 43.46 -1.62 19.02
N LEU A 16 44.16 -0.86 18.17
CA LEU A 16 43.54 0.16 17.30
C LEU A 16 42.68 -0.50 16.22
N VAL A 17 43.15 -1.58 15.60
CA VAL A 17 42.36 -2.37 14.65
C VAL A 17 41.12 -2.97 15.32
N PHE A 18 41.26 -3.54 16.52
CA PHE A 18 40.13 -4.07 17.28
C PHE A 18 39.10 -2.99 17.61
N ALA A 19 39.55 -1.80 18.04
CA ALA A 19 38.67 -0.67 18.30
C ALA A 19 37.91 -0.23 17.03
N LEU A 20 38.59 -0.10 15.88
CA LEU A 20 37.95 0.25 14.62
C LEU A 20 36.92 -0.79 14.17
N ILE A 21 37.24 -2.08 14.30
CA ILE A 21 36.30 -3.17 14.02
C ILE A 21 35.10 -3.10 14.96
N SER A 22 35.32 -2.92 16.26
CA SER A 22 34.23 -2.81 17.24
C SER A 22 33.31 -1.63 16.94
N VAL A 23 33.85 -0.47 16.56
CA VAL A 23 33.07 0.73 16.20
C VAL A 23 32.29 0.48 14.91
N SER A 24 32.89 -0.18 13.92
CA SER A 24 32.21 -0.54 12.67
C SER A 24 31.04 -1.51 12.90
N ILE A 25 31.25 -2.54 13.73
CA ILE A 25 30.20 -3.48 14.12
C ILE A 25 29.10 -2.76 14.90
N PHE A 26 29.46 -1.93 15.90
CA PHE A 26 28.48 -1.15 16.66
C PHE A 26 27.69 -0.20 15.77
N TYR A 27 28.35 0.47 14.82
CA TYR A 27 27.69 1.34 13.86
C TYR A 27 26.71 0.58 12.96
N TRP A 28 27.04 -0.65 12.56
CA TRP A 28 26.14 -1.49 11.76
C TRP A 28 24.95 -2.02 12.57
N ILE A 29 25.17 -2.41 13.84
CA ILE A 29 24.12 -2.89 14.76
C ILE A 29 23.17 -1.76 15.17
N LEU A 30 23.68 -0.55 15.39
CA LEU A 30 22.88 0.60 15.82
C LEU A 30 22.11 1.29 14.69
N LYS A 31 22.31 0.91 13.42
CA LYS A 31 21.54 1.49 12.32
C LYS A 31 20.08 1.05 12.41
N PRO A 32 19.13 1.96 12.65
CA PRO A 32 17.72 1.60 12.68
C PRO A 32 17.31 1.07 11.31
N GLN A 33 16.57 -0.03 11.29
CA GLN A 33 15.99 -0.52 10.05
C GLN A 33 14.96 0.49 9.55
N LYS A 34 14.97 0.77 8.23
CA LYS A 34 13.98 1.66 7.62
C LYS A 34 12.61 1.01 7.79
N THR A 35 11.66 1.73 8.37
CA THR A 35 10.24 1.33 8.46
C THR A 35 9.38 2.38 7.78
N LEU A 36 8.31 1.97 7.11
CA LEU A 36 7.36 2.91 6.52
C LEU A 36 6.54 3.59 7.63
N PRO A 37 6.14 4.87 7.46
CA PRO A 37 5.19 5.50 8.37
C PRO A 37 3.84 4.78 8.34
N VAL A 38 3.05 4.98 9.39
CA VAL A 38 1.62 4.63 9.39
C VAL A 38 0.84 5.92 9.18
N PHE A 39 0.09 6.00 8.10
CA PHE A 39 -0.75 7.16 7.80
C PHE A 39 -2.02 7.11 8.63
N GLN A 40 -2.23 8.17 9.41
CA GLN A 40 -3.42 8.39 10.21
C GLN A 40 -4.20 9.54 9.57
N PRO A 41 -5.53 9.63 9.77
CA PRO A 41 -6.33 10.75 9.31
C PRO A 41 -5.70 12.12 9.64
N ALA A 42 -5.13 12.28 10.83
CA ALA A 42 -4.46 13.52 11.24
C ALA A 42 -3.15 13.85 10.48
N THR A 43 -2.55 12.90 9.75
CA THR A 43 -1.28 13.07 9.03
C THR A 43 -1.42 13.11 7.51
N VAL A 44 -2.63 12.86 6.99
CA VAL A 44 -2.98 13.04 5.57
C VAL A 44 -3.47 14.48 5.37
N ASN A 45 -3.32 15.04 4.16
CA ASN A 45 -3.75 16.41 3.85
C ASN A 45 -5.20 16.65 4.34
N LEU A 46 -5.43 17.70 5.11
CA LEU A 46 -6.72 18.03 5.74
C LEU A 46 -7.90 18.12 4.75
N LYS A 47 -7.63 18.30 3.45
CA LYS A 47 -8.66 18.27 2.39
C LYS A 47 -9.18 16.87 2.04
N LEU A 48 -8.42 15.83 2.38
CA LEU A 48 -8.72 14.42 2.07
C LEU A 48 -9.34 13.67 3.27
N VAL A 49 -9.70 14.38 4.35
CA VAL A 49 -9.99 13.76 5.65
C VAL A 49 -11.25 14.32 6.27
N ASP A 50 -12.15 13.41 6.66
CA ASP A 50 -13.43 13.74 7.30
C ASP A 50 -13.24 14.41 8.67
N SER A 51 -13.96 15.51 8.88
CA SER A 51 -13.91 16.32 10.11
C SER A 51 -14.18 15.54 11.40
N SER A 52 -14.94 14.45 11.35
CA SER A 52 -15.24 13.56 12.49
C SER A 52 -14.07 12.65 12.86
N ILE A 53 -13.12 12.40 11.95
CA ILE A 53 -11.95 11.54 12.17
C ILE A 53 -10.63 12.30 12.15
N GLN A 54 -10.62 13.61 11.88
CA GLN A 54 -9.43 14.47 11.92
C GLN A 54 -8.69 14.41 13.27
N TYR A 55 -9.38 14.06 14.36
CA TYR A 55 -8.80 13.89 15.70
C TYR A 55 -8.26 12.48 15.98
N VAL A 56 -8.50 11.52 15.08
CA VAL A 56 -8.00 10.14 15.20
C VAL A 56 -6.53 10.15 14.84
N SER A 57 -5.70 10.28 15.87
CA SER A 57 -4.24 10.30 15.77
C SER A 57 -3.60 8.91 15.92
N LYS A 58 -4.39 7.89 16.26
CA LYS A 58 -3.92 6.51 16.46
C LYS A 58 -4.99 5.50 16.05
N TYR A 59 -4.54 4.37 15.49
CA TYR A 59 -5.32 3.15 15.22
C TYR A 59 -6.35 3.24 14.08
N HIS A 60 -6.15 4.15 13.11
CA HIS A 60 -6.90 4.10 11.86
C HIS A 60 -6.58 2.83 11.08
N ASN A 61 -7.60 2.02 10.84
CA ASN A 61 -7.53 0.77 10.09
C ASN A 61 -8.61 0.76 9.01
N ILE A 62 -8.44 -0.10 8.01
CA ILE A 62 -9.48 -0.32 7.00
C ILE A 62 -10.72 -0.94 7.66
N SER A 63 -11.88 -0.35 7.38
CA SER A 63 -13.18 -0.72 7.91
C SER A 63 -13.63 -2.05 7.31
N ALA A 64 -14.45 -2.80 8.05
CA ALA A 64 -15.06 -4.01 7.54
C ALA A 64 -15.91 -3.72 6.30
N PHE A 65 -15.88 -4.65 5.34
CA PHE A 65 -16.64 -4.55 4.09
C PHE A 65 -17.10 -5.91 3.60
N SER A 66 -18.13 -5.91 2.76
CA SER A 66 -18.62 -7.13 2.12
C SER A 66 -19.09 -6.80 0.71
N LEU A 67 -18.22 -7.08 -0.26
CA LEU A 67 -18.40 -6.74 -1.67
C LEU A 67 -18.38 -8.02 -2.51
N ILE A 68 -18.66 -7.90 -3.80
CA ILE A 68 -18.73 -9.01 -4.75
C ILE A 68 -17.66 -8.80 -5.81
N ASN A 69 -16.84 -9.82 -6.09
CA ASN A 69 -15.79 -9.72 -7.10
C ASN A 69 -16.29 -10.00 -8.54
N GLN A 70 -15.39 -9.93 -9.51
CA GLN A 70 -15.63 -10.23 -10.92
C GLN A 70 -16.11 -11.66 -11.19
N ASN A 71 -15.94 -12.59 -10.25
CA ASN A 71 -16.38 -13.98 -10.35
C ASN A 71 -17.72 -14.25 -9.66
N GLY A 72 -18.30 -13.24 -9.00
CA GLY A 72 -19.52 -13.38 -8.20
C GLY A 72 -19.28 -13.87 -6.77
N ASP A 73 -18.02 -13.99 -6.35
CA ASP A 73 -17.66 -14.40 -4.99
C ASP A 73 -17.77 -13.21 -4.03
N THR A 74 -18.19 -13.50 -2.78
CA THR A 74 -18.20 -12.49 -1.72
C THR A 74 -16.79 -12.28 -1.17
N ILE A 75 -16.26 -11.07 -1.29
CA ILE A 75 -14.97 -10.64 -0.76
C ILE A 75 -15.20 -9.70 0.43
N THR A 76 -14.51 -10.00 1.53
CA THR A 76 -14.56 -9.21 2.77
C THR A 76 -13.17 -8.79 3.19
N GLU A 77 -13.06 -7.88 4.16
CA GLU A 77 -11.77 -7.47 4.73
C GLU A 77 -10.96 -8.67 5.26
N LYS A 78 -11.66 -9.73 5.70
CA LYS A 78 -11.04 -10.95 6.25
C LYS A 78 -10.22 -11.71 5.22
N PHE A 79 -10.55 -11.61 3.93
CA PHE A 79 -9.77 -12.21 2.86
C PHE A 79 -8.33 -11.66 2.83
N TYR A 80 -8.18 -10.39 3.23
CA TYR A 80 -6.91 -9.66 3.24
C TYR A 80 -6.22 -9.66 4.61
N ASN A 81 -6.82 -10.30 5.63
CA ASN A 81 -6.28 -10.28 6.99
C ASN A 81 -4.91 -10.96 7.05
N GLY A 82 -3.91 -10.28 7.63
CA GLY A 82 -2.53 -10.76 7.67
C GLY A 82 -1.78 -10.72 6.33
N LYS A 83 -2.39 -10.15 5.27
CA LYS A 83 -1.77 -9.91 3.97
C LYS A 83 -1.44 -8.42 3.82
N ILE A 84 -0.42 -8.13 3.01
CA ILE A 84 -0.20 -6.79 2.50
C ILE A 84 -1.03 -6.68 1.22
N TYR A 85 -1.62 -5.52 0.93
CA TYR A 85 -2.31 -5.34 -0.32
C TYR A 85 -2.28 -3.91 -0.84
N VAL A 86 -2.46 -3.77 -2.15
CA VAL A 86 -2.60 -2.46 -2.81
C VAL A 86 -4.06 -2.28 -3.22
N ALA A 87 -4.65 -1.16 -2.83
CA ALA A 87 -6.02 -0.82 -3.15
C ALA A 87 -6.12 0.40 -4.06
N ASP A 88 -7.08 0.40 -4.97
CA ASP A 88 -7.47 1.58 -5.76
C ASP A 88 -9.00 1.67 -5.96
N PHE A 89 -9.41 2.78 -6.57
CA PHE A 89 -10.80 3.08 -6.91
C PHE A 89 -10.89 3.42 -8.39
N PHE A 90 -11.79 2.78 -9.12
CA PHE A 90 -11.89 2.90 -10.58
C PHE A 90 -13.35 2.83 -11.03
N PHE A 91 -13.58 2.98 -12.33
CA PHE A 91 -14.86 2.59 -12.95
C PHE A 91 -14.63 2.27 -14.43
N THR A 92 -15.36 1.30 -14.96
CA THR A 92 -15.01 0.70 -16.27
C THR A 92 -15.24 1.63 -17.46
N THR A 93 -16.09 2.64 -17.30
CA THR A 93 -16.42 3.62 -18.35
C THR A 93 -15.49 4.82 -18.39
N CYS A 94 -14.51 4.90 -17.48
CA CYS A 94 -13.50 5.96 -17.50
C CYS A 94 -12.59 5.85 -18.73
N GLN A 95 -12.39 6.96 -19.44
CA GLN A 95 -11.58 7.01 -20.66
C GLN A 95 -10.23 7.73 -20.48
N ASP A 96 -9.89 8.10 -19.25
CA ASP A 96 -8.71 8.93 -18.95
C ASP A 96 -7.73 8.19 -18.03
N ILE A 97 -7.76 8.45 -16.72
CA ILE A 97 -6.77 7.93 -15.77
C ILE A 97 -6.90 6.43 -15.50
N CYS A 98 -8.12 5.86 -15.44
CA CYS A 98 -8.30 4.47 -15.03
C CYS A 98 -7.61 3.46 -15.97
N PRO A 99 -7.69 3.57 -17.31
CA PRO A 99 -6.91 2.69 -18.20
C PRO A 99 -5.40 2.72 -17.95
N ILE A 100 -4.84 3.85 -17.50
CA ILE A 100 -3.41 3.94 -17.14
C ILE A 100 -3.18 3.22 -15.81
N MET A 101 -4.00 3.51 -14.79
CA MET A 101 -3.94 2.86 -13.48
C MET A 101 -4.07 1.35 -13.60
N THR A 102 -5.06 0.82 -14.31
CA THR A 102 -5.26 -0.62 -14.47
C THR A 102 -4.08 -1.30 -15.16
N ARG A 103 -3.43 -0.65 -16.14
CA ARG A 103 -2.18 -1.18 -16.72
C ARG A 103 -1.04 -1.20 -15.71
N ASN A 104 -0.92 -0.17 -14.88
CA ASN A 104 0.09 -0.11 -13.82
C ASN A 104 -0.17 -1.13 -12.69
N MET A 105 -1.45 -1.39 -12.37
CA MET A 105 -1.84 -2.46 -11.45
C MET A 105 -1.51 -3.84 -12.04
N HIS A 106 -1.69 -4.03 -13.35
CA HIS A 106 -1.21 -5.24 -14.04
C HIS A 106 0.33 -5.37 -14.00
N VAL A 107 1.09 -4.27 -14.09
CA VAL A 107 2.55 -4.32 -13.86
C VAL A 107 2.87 -4.79 -12.44
N LEU A 108 2.15 -4.32 -11.42
CA LEU A 108 2.30 -4.83 -10.05
C LEU A 108 1.98 -6.32 -9.97
N GLN A 109 0.87 -6.76 -10.58
CA GLN A 109 0.50 -8.18 -10.64
C GLN A 109 1.66 -9.02 -11.20
N GLU A 110 2.22 -8.65 -12.35
CA GLU A 110 3.30 -9.41 -12.98
C GLU A 110 4.59 -9.44 -12.13
N LYS A 111 4.88 -8.36 -11.40
CA LYS A 111 6.04 -8.29 -10.50
C LYS A 111 5.84 -9.06 -9.20
N LEU A 112 4.60 -9.28 -8.79
CA LEU A 112 4.21 -9.88 -7.50
C LEU A 112 3.51 -11.23 -7.66
N LYS A 113 3.46 -11.79 -8.87
CA LYS A 113 2.74 -13.05 -9.16
C LYS A 113 3.17 -14.21 -8.26
N ASP A 114 4.47 -14.32 -8.00
CA ASP A 114 5.06 -15.37 -7.16
C ASP A 114 5.10 -15.01 -5.67
N ASP A 115 4.51 -13.87 -5.28
CA ASP A 115 4.49 -13.36 -3.91
C ASP A 115 3.11 -13.51 -3.27
N ASP A 116 2.89 -14.61 -2.56
CA ASP A 116 1.61 -14.92 -1.90
C ASP A 116 1.31 -14.03 -0.67
N GLU A 117 2.25 -13.19 -0.26
CA GLU A 117 2.04 -12.26 0.87
C GLU A 117 1.37 -10.96 0.45
N VAL A 118 1.34 -10.68 -0.87
CA VAL A 118 0.80 -9.42 -1.43
C VAL A 118 -0.36 -9.69 -2.38
N LEU A 119 -1.45 -8.95 -2.20
CA LEU A 119 -2.67 -9.02 -3.02
C LEU A 119 -3.03 -7.64 -3.60
N LEU A 120 -3.93 -7.62 -4.57
CA LEU A 120 -4.43 -6.40 -5.22
C LEU A 120 -5.96 -6.32 -5.09
N LEU A 121 -6.50 -5.11 -4.98
CA LEU A 121 -7.93 -4.87 -4.78
C LEU A 121 -8.38 -3.58 -5.46
N SER A 122 -9.29 -3.66 -6.43
CA SER A 122 -9.85 -2.49 -7.10
C SER A 122 -11.34 -2.36 -6.85
N HIS A 123 -11.78 -1.21 -6.35
CA HIS A 123 -13.18 -0.95 -6.03
C HIS A 123 -13.83 -0.11 -7.13
N THR A 124 -14.93 -0.58 -7.73
CA THR A 124 -15.68 0.28 -8.66
C THR A 124 -16.46 1.36 -7.92
N VAL A 125 -16.38 2.61 -8.36
CA VAL A 125 -17.19 3.73 -7.86
C VAL A 125 -18.53 3.88 -8.61
N MET A 126 -18.78 3.05 -9.62
CA MET A 126 -20.04 3.00 -10.38
C MET A 126 -20.70 1.62 -10.36
N PRO A 127 -21.06 1.07 -9.18
CA PRO A 127 -21.57 -0.31 -9.07
C PRO A 127 -22.87 -0.57 -9.83
N GLU A 128 -23.66 0.47 -10.14
CA GLU A 128 -24.88 0.34 -10.96
C GLU A 128 -24.59 0.01 -12.43
N VAL A 129 -23.40 0.36 -12.93
CA VAL A 129 -22.93 0.06 -14.29
C VAL A 129 -21.95 -1.11 -14.26
N ASP A 130 -21.05 -1.10 -13.29
CA ASP A 130 -19.98 -2.06 -13.08
C ASP A 130 -20.48 -3.23 -12.23
N ASN A 131 -21.46 -3.96 -12.78
CA ASN A 131 -21.92 -5.23 -12.21
C ASN A 131 -20.89 -6.35 -12.44
N VAL A 132 -21.15 -7.55 -11.89
CA VAL A 132 -20.25 -8.70 -11.97
C VAL A 132 -19.87 -9.05 -13.42
N GLU A 133 -20.82 -9.01 -14.36
CA GLU A 133 -20.54 -9.31 -15.78
C GLU A 133 -19.64 -8.25 -16.42
N THR A 134 -19.93 -6.97 -16.18
CA THR A 134 -19.09 -5.85 -16.64
C THR A 134 -17.67 -5.96 -16.08
N LEU A 135 -17.53 -6.26 -14.78
CA LEU A 135 -16.24 -6.48 -14.14
C LEU A 135 -15.52 -7.71 -14.69
N LYS A 136 -16.24 -8.80 -14.97
CA LYS A 136 -15.64 -10.00 -15.57
C LYS A 136 -15.08 -9.71 -16.96
N LYS A 137 -15.83 -9.00 -17.80
CA LYS A 137 -15.33 -8.57 -19.10
C LYS A 137 -14.09 -7.68 -18.96
N TYR A 138 -14.15 -6.68 -18.07
CA TYR A 138 -13.02 -5.79 -17.80
C TYR A 138 -11.78 -6.58 -17.33
N SER A 139 -11.96 -7.58 -16.48
CA SER A 139 -10.88 -8.45 -16.00
C SER A 139 -10.18 -9.20 -17.13
N MET A 140 -10.94 -9.67 -18.14
CA MET A 140 -10.41 -10.34 -19.31
C MET A 140 -9.64 -9.37 -20.22
N ASP A 141 -10.19 -8.18 -20.45
CA ASP A 141 -9.57 -7.16 -21.30
C ASP A 141 -8.19 -6.71 -20.77
N TYR A 142 -7.98 -6.75 -19.45
CA TYR A 142 -6.73 -6.35 -18.79
C TYR A 142 -5.88 -7.51 -18.27
N ASN A 143 -6.24 -8.77 -18.56
CA ASN A 143 -5.53 -9.97 -18.09
C ASN A 143 -5.32 -9.98 -16.56
N VAL A 144 -6.41 -9.72 -15.83
CA VAL A 144 -6.43 -9.83 -14.37
C VAL A 144 -6.29 -11.29 -13.97
N ASP A 145 -5.36 -11.57 -13.06
CA ASP A 145 -5.23 -12.85 -12.37
C ASP A 145 -6.12 -12.82 -11.13
N ASP A 146 -7.26 -13.49 -11.22
CA ASP A 146 -8.28 -13.54 -10.17
C ASP A 146 -7.77 -14.15 -8.85
N ASN A 147 -6.63 -14.85 -8.84
CA ASN A 147 -6.00 -15.34 -7.59
C ASN A 147 -5.19 -14.25 -6.87
N LYS A 148 -4.79 -13.20 -7.59
CA LYS A 148 -3.95 -12.11 -7.08
C LYS A 148 -4.75 -10.82 -6.90
N TRP A 149 -5.71 -10.58 -7.77
CA TRP A 149 -6.37 -9.28 -7.94
C TRP A 149 -7.89 -9.42 -8.02
N ASN A 150 -8.58 -8.87 -7.02
CA ASN A 150 -10.04 -8.75 -7.04
C ASN A 150 -10.46 -7.39 -7.61
N LEU A 151 -11.41 -7.40 -8.54
CA LEU A 151 -12.20 -6.25 -8.94
C LEU A 151 -13.56 -6.36 -8.24
N VAL A 152 -13.91 -5.42 -7.37
CA VAL A 152 -15.09 -5.55 -6.51
C VAL A 152 -16.14 -4.47 -6.79
N THR A 153 -17.41 -4.89 -6.69
CA THR A 153 -18.63 -4.07 -6.79
C THR A 153 -19.55 -4.35 -5.60
N GLY A 154 -20.60 -3.54 -5.41
CA GLY A 154 -21.54 -3.71 -4.31
C GLY A 154 -22.30 -2.44 -3.96
N ASP A 155 -22.57 -2.26 -2.67
CA ASP A 155 -23.29 -1.09 -2.18
C ASP A 155 -22.49 0.21 -2.39
N LYS A 156 -23.10 1.18 -3.08
CA LYS A 156 -22.44 2.43 -3.46
C LYS A 156 -22.05 3.25 -2.23
N GLU A 157 -22.91 3.30 -1.21
CA GLU A 157 -22.64 4.06 0.01
C GLU A 157 -21.46 3.45 0.78
N GLN A 158 -21.40 2.12 0.90
CA GLN A 158 -20.26 1.43 1.50
C GLN A 158 -18.96 1.72 0.76
N ILE A 159 -18.94 1.64 -0.58
CA ILE A 159 -17.72 1.92 -1.37
C ILE A 159 -17.25 3.37 -1.18
N TYR A 160 -18.16 4.32 -1.15
CA TYR A 160 -17.81 5.74 -0.97
C TYR A 160 -17.31 6.02 0.44
N ASN A 161 -17.92 5.39 1.45
CA ASN A 161 -17.43 5.45 2.83
C ASN A 161 -16.04 4.81 2.96
N LEU A 162 -15.79 3.68 2.29
CA LEU A 162 -14.45 3.08 2.23
C LEU A 162 -13.45 4.07 1.61
N ALA A 163 -13.75 4.63 0.44
CA ALA A 163 -12.85 5.55 -0.25
C ALA A 163 -12.49 6.79 0.59
N ARG A 164 -13.49 7.45 1.20
CA ARG A 164 -13.31 8.74 1.90
C ARG A 164 -12.82 8.57 3.32
N LYS A 165 -13.41 7.65 4.06
CA LYS A 165 -13.23 7.55 5.52
C LYS A 165 -12.26 6.46 5.92
N SER A 166 -12.03 5.48 5.05
CA SER A 166 -11.23 4.30 5.39
C SER A 166 -9.90 4.26 4.65
N TYR A 167 -9.91 4.30 3.32
CA TYR A 167 -8.69 4.36 2.51
C TYR A 167 -8.12 5.77 2.40
N LEU A 168 -8.87 6.82 2.78
CA LEU A 168 -8.48 8.23 2.69
C LEU A 168 -8.01 8.60 1.26
N ALA A 169 -8.60 7.96 0.25
CA ALA A 169 -8.21 8.04 -1.15
C ALA A 169 -8.97 9.14 -1.92
N ALA A 170 -9.97 9.77 -1.29
CA ALA A 170 -10.83 10.79 -1.88
C ALA A 170 -11.19 11.86 -0.85
N GLU A 171 -11.49 13.07 -1.33
CA GLU A 171 -11.95 14.17 -0.47
C GLU A 171 -13.19 13.78 0.33
N ASP A 172 -13.22 14.18 1.60
CA ASP A 172 -14.41 14.01 2.42
C ASP A 172 -15.46 15.04 2.00
N ALA A 173 -16.55 14.52 1.46
CA ALA A 173 -17.71 15.27 1.06
C ALA A 173 -18.95 14.46 1.44
N GLU A 174 -20.05 15.16 1.75
CA GLU A 174 -21.34 14.51 1.92
C GLU A 174 -21.67 13.65 0.69
N PHE A 175 -22.12 12.41 0.92
CA PHE A 175 -22.52 11.53 -0.15
C PHE A 175 -23.69 12.17 -0.94
N LYS A 176 -23.45 12.48 -2.21
CA LYS A 176 -24.51 12.87 -3.15
C LYS A 176 -24.73 11.73 -4.14
N LYS A 177 -25.99 11.48 -4.50
CA LYS A 177 -26.36 10.38 -5.40
C LYS A 177 -25.57 10.36 -6.72
N TYR A 178 -25.27 11.54 -7.26
CA TYR A 178 -24.52 11.75 -8.51
C TYR A 178 -23.04 12.08 -8.31
N ASP A 179 -22.55 11.98 -7.09
CA ASP A 179 -21.14 12.17 -6.79
C ASP A 179 -20.33 11.05 -7.42
N LEU A 180 -19.14 11.37 -7.90
CA LEU A 180 -18.21 10.42 -8.51
C LEU A 180 -16.81 10.67 -7.96
N ILE A 181 -16.23 9.61 -7.41
CA ILE A 181 -14.88 9.69 -6.88
C ILE A 181 -13.90 9.60 -8.06
N HIS A 182 -13.05 10.61 -8.17
CA HIS A 182 -11.97 10.67 -9.14
C HIS A 182 -10.66 10.78 -8.35
N THR A 183 -9.86 9.73 -8.42
CA THR A 183 -8.60 9.63 -7.70
C THR A 183 -7.62 8.78 -8.49
N GLU A 184 -6.38 9.26 -8.56
CA GLU A 184 -5.25 8.55 -9.13
C GLU A 184 -4.53 7.66 -8.10
N ASN A 185 -4.99 7.60 -6.85
CA ASN A 185 -4.22 7.00 -5.77
C ASN A 185 -4.27 5.46 -5.76
N PHE A 186 -3.08 4.86 -5.73
CA PHE A 186 -2.86 3.53 -5.17
C PHE A 186 -2.51 3.66 -3.69
N VAL A 187 -3.19 2.90 -2.86
CA VAL A 187 -3.00 2.89 -1.40
C VAL A 187 -2.31 1.59 -1.02
N LEU A 188 -1.22 1.66 -0.26
CA LEU A 188 -0.53 0.48 0.28
C LEU A 188 -1.04 0.19 1.69
N ILE A 189 -1.56 -1.02 1.91
CA ILE A 189 -2.13 -1.47 3.17
C ILE A 189 -1.29 -2.64 3.71
N ASP A 190 -1.03 -2.63 5.00
CA ASP A 190 -0.24 -3.66 5.67
C ASP A 190 -1.06 -4.79 6.34
N ARG A 191 -0.37 -5.71 7.03
CA ARG A 191 -0.98 -6.92 7.62
C ARG A 191 -1.97 -6.61 8.74
N GLU A 192 -1.86 -5.43 9.34
CA GLU A 192 -2.73 -4.92 10.39
C GLU A 192 -3.86 -4.04 9.84
N SER A 193 -4.03 -4.03 8.50
CA SER A 193 -5.01 -3.20 7.78
C SER A 193 -4.76 -1.70 7.97
N GLN A 194 -3.48 -1.27 8.03
CA GLN A 194 -3.10 0.12 8.15
C GLN A 194 -2.49 0.67 6.87
N ILE A 195 -2.72 1.95 6.60
CA ILE A 195 -2.19 2.62 5.41
C ILE A 195 -0.70 2.95 5.62
N ARG A 196 0.14 2.54 4.68
CA ARG A 196 1.60 2.73 4.70
C ARG A 196 2.14 3.60 3.58
N GLY A 197 1.30 3.96 2.60
CA GLY A 197 1.69 4.84 1.51
C GLY A 197 0.53 5.16 0.58
N PHE A 198 0.69 6.29 -0.12
CA PHE A 198 -0.12 6.71 -1.25
C PHE A 198 0.81 6.96 -2.43
N TYR A 199 0.41 6.47 -3.59
CA TYR A 199 1.21 6.52 -4.80
C TYR A 199 0.31 6.95 -5.95
N ASP A 200 0.81 7.81 -6.83
CA ASP A 200 0.08 8.17 -8.05
C ASP A 200 0.11 6.98 -9.01
N GLY A 201 -1.00 6.25 -9.08
CA GLY A 201 -1.19 5.06 -9.91
C GLY A 201 -1.11 5.33 -11.41
N THR A 202 -1.04 6.59 -11.85
CA THR A 202 -0.81 6.95 -13.26
C THR A 202 0.67 7.04 -13.61
N LYS A 203 1.58 7.13 -12.61
CA LYS A 203 3.02 7.36 -12.80
C LYS A 203 3.83 6.11 -12.53
N ILE A 204 4.57 5.63 -13.54
CA ILE A 204 5.40 4.42 -13.41
C ILE A 204 6.51 4.55 -12.36
N ASP A 205 7.04 5.75 -12.14
CA ASP A 205 8.06 5.98 -11.11
C ASP A 205 7.51 5.77 -9.70
N GLU A 206 6.24 6.13 -9.47
CA GLU A 206 5.55 5.88 -8.21
C GLU A 206 5.24 4.38 -8.02
N ILE A 207 5.00 3.64 -9.10
CA ILE A 207 4.88 2.17 -9.04
C ILE A 207 6.20 1.52 -8.63
N ASN A 208 7.33 2.01 -9.16
CA ASN A 208 8.65 1.53 -8.75
C ASN A 208 8.95 1.85 -7.28
N LEU A 209 8.59 3.05 -6.82
CA LEU A 209 8.69 3.44 -5.42
C LEU A 209 7.82 2.53 -4.53
N LEU A 210 6.57 2.27 -4.91
CA LEU A 210 5.67 1.35 -4.23
C LEU A 210 6.30 -0.04 -4.10
N LEU A 211 6.88 -0.59 -5.17
CA LEU A 211 7.57 -1.89 -5.13
C LEU A 211 8.77 -1.91 -4.17
N ASP A 212 9.49 -0.81 -4.05
CA ASP A 212 10.60 -0.70 -3.09
C ASP A 212 10.10 -0.58 -1.65
N ASP A 213 9.03 0.19 -1.42
CA ASP A 213 8.38 0.31 -0.13
C ASP A 213 7.73 -1.02 0.30
N LEU A 214 7.16 -1.80 -0.62
CA LEU A 214 6.70 -3.17 -0.36
C LEU A 214 7.81 -4.05 0.21
N LYS A 215 9.03 -3.99 -0.34
CA LYS A 215 10.19 -4.76 0.18
C LYS A 215 10.52 -4.33 1.62
N ILE A 216 10.50 -3.04 1.88
CA ILE A 216 10.75 -2.48 3.22
C ILE A 216 9.68 -2.96 4.19
N LEU A 217 8.41 -2.84 3.80
CA LEU A 217 7.26 -3.24 4.60
C LEU A 217 7.31 -4.73 4.94
N LYS A 218 7.55 -5.59 3.94
CA LYS A 218 7.69 -7.04 4.15
C LYS A 218 8.81 -7.38 5.12
N ASN A 219 9.96 -6.70 5.04
CA ASN A 219 11.08 -6.95 5.95
C ASN A 219 10.80 -6.49 7.38
N SER A 220 9.84 -5.58 7.61
CA SER A 220 9.46 -5.18 8.97
C SER A 220 8.69 -6.26 9.76
N TYR A 221 8.24 -7.33 9.08
CA TYR A 221 7.56 -8.48 9.70
C TYR A 221 8.46 -9.71 9.89
N LYS A 222 9.76 -9.60 9.59
CA LYS A 222 10.76 -10.68 9.76
C LYS A 222 11.59 -10.45 11.01
#